data_AF-A0A2D7JE11-F1
#
_entry.id   AF-A0A2D7JE11-F1
#
_cell.length_a   1.000
_cell.length_b   1.000
_cell.length_c   1.000
_cell.angle_alpha   90.00
_cell.angle_beta   90.00
_cell.angle_gamma   90.00
#
_symmetry.space_group_name_H-M   'P 1'
#
loop_
_entity.id
_entity.type
_entity.pdbx_description
1 polymer ?
#
loop_
_entity_poly.entity_id
_entity_poly.type
_entity_poly.pdbx_seq_one_letter_code
_entity_poly.pdbx_strand_id
1 'polypeptide(L)' 'MSLADLDAFLLMRAQDPELERRFGEPMDLEQFLALAAERGFQLTEADVFAAQQREQAGNSAALQREQAKESRRLRNFIHG' A
#
# COMPACT_ATOMS: atom_id res chain seq x y z
N MET A 1 -0.54 12.37 -13.16
CA MET A 1 -0.03 11.13 -13.80
C MET A 1 -0.08 10.04 -12.75
N SER A 2 -0.12 8.78 -13.16
CA SER A 2 -1.11 7.85 -12.62
C SER A 2 -0.59 6.98 -11.48
N LEU A 3 -1.48 6.66 -10.54
CA LEU A 3 -1.29 5.58 -9.56
C LEU A 3 -0.80 4.26 -10.21
N ALA A 4 -1.11 4.05 -11.49
CA ALA A 4 -0.66 2.89 -12.26
C ALA A 4 0.85 2.91 -12.56
N ASP A 5 1.47 4.09 -12.66
CA ASP A 5 2.93 4.22 -12.81
C ASP A 5 3.64 3.79 -11.52
N LEU A 6 3.01 4.06 -10.37
CA LEU A 6 3.52 3.63 -9.06
C LEU A 6 3.41 2.11 -8.92
N ASP A 7 2.26 1.54 -9.30
CA ASP A 7 2.07 0.09 -9.31
C ASP A 7 3.06 -0.60 -10.27
N ALA A 8 3.29 -0.04 -11.47
CA ALA A 8 4.26 -0.56 -12.43
C ALA A 8 5.69 -0.51 -11.88
N PHE A 9 6.08 0.59 -11.23
CA PHE A 9 7.38 0.73 -10.57
C PHE A 9 7.56 -0.29 -9.42
N LEU A 10 6.52 -0.48 -8.60
CA LEU A 10 6.54 -1.48 -7.51
C LEU A 10 6.58 -2.92 -8.03
N LEU A 11 5.96 -3.21 -9.17
CA LEU A 11 6.09 -4.50 -9.86
C LEU A 11 7.49 -4.70 -10.46
N MET A 12 8.14 -3.62 -10.91
CA MET A 12 9.51 -3.67 -11.42
C MET A 12 10.52 -3.96 -10.32
N ARG A 13 10.29 -3.43 -9.10
CA ARG A 13 11.07 -3.77 -7.91
C ARG A 13 11.16 -5.27 -7.66
N ALA A 14 10.07 -6.01 -7.89
CA ALA A 14 10.05 -7.47 -7.68
C ALA A 14 10.89 -8.24 -8.72
N GLN A 15 11.22 -7.62 -9.85
CA GLN A 15 11.96 -8.22 -10.96
C GLN A 15 13.41 -7.71 -11.04
N ASP A 16 13.73 -6.61 -10.36
CA ASP A 16 15.05 -5.99 -10.35
C ASP A 16 15.71 -6.11 -8.97
N PRO A 17 16.73 -6.99 -8.81
CA PRO A 17 17.42 -7.19 -7.54
C PRO A 17 18.21 -5.96 -7.07
N GLU A 18 18.55 -5.02 -7.96
CA GLU A 18 19.16 -3.74 -7.55
C GLU A 18 18.15 -2.88 -6.79
N LEU A 19 16.93 -2.79 -7.30
CA LEU A 19 15.83 -2.10 -6.65
C LEU A 19 15.49 -2.78 -5.32
N GLU A 20 15.41 -4.10 -5.29
CA GLU A 20 15.12 -4.84 -4.05
C GLU A 20 16.16 -4.52 -2.96
N ARG A 21 17.46 -4.53 -3.32
CA ARG A 21 18.54 -4.19 -2.39
C ARG A 21 18.43 -2.75 -1.88
N ARG A 22 18.09 -1.80 -2.76
CA ARG A 22 17.87 -0.39 -2.38
C ARG A 22 16.68 -0.22 -1.43
N PHE A 23 15.60 -0.97 -1.62
CA PHE A 23 14.44 -0.96 -0.71
C PHE A 23 14.69 -1.66 0.63
N GLY A 24 15.74 -2.50 0.72
CA GLY A 24 16.15 -3.13 1.97
C GLY A 24 16.86 -2.17 2.94
N GLU A 25 17.31 -1.02 2.47
CA GLU A 25 17.86 0.05 3.30
C GLU A 25 16.78 1.10 3.62
N PRO A 26 16.83 1.76 4.79
CA PRO A 26 15.94 2.88 5.08
C PRO A 26 16.15 3.97 4.02
N MET A 27 15.10 4.24 3.25
CA MET A 27 15.09 5.19 2.14
C MET A 27 14.05 6.28 2.41
N ASP A 28 14.42 7.53 2.18
CA ASP A 28 13.49 8.66 2.24
C ASP A 28 12.64 8.77 0.98
N LEU A 29 11.49 9.43 1.11
CA LEU A 29 10.58 9.65 0.00
C LEU A 29 11.25 10.38 -1.18
N GLU A 30 12.08 11.38 -0.94
CA GLU A 30 12.82 12.07 -2.01
C GLU A 30 13.74 11.12 -2.79
N GLN A 31 14.43 10.21 -2.08
CA GLN A 31 15.32 9.22 -2.70
C GLN A 31 14.52 8.22 -3.55
N PHE A 32 13.35 7.81 -3.08
CA PHE A 32 12.42 6.97 -3.83
C PHE A 32 11.94 7.66 -5.13
N LEU A 33 11.52 8.92 -5.02
CA LEU A 33 11.03 9.70 -6.18
C LEU A 33 12.14 9.94 -7.19
N ALA A 34 13.37 10.19 -6.74
CA ALA A 34 14.54 10.28 -7.60
C ALA A 34 14.82 8.97 -8.35
N LEU A 35 14.76 7.83 -7.65
CA LEU A 35 14.95 6.50 -8.27
C LEU A 35 13.88 6.21 -9.32
N ALA A 36 12.63 6.58 -9.07
CA ALA A 36 11.56 6.46 -10.03
C ALA A 36 11.79 7.34 -11.27
N ALA A 37 12.20 8.59 -11.06
CA ALA A 37 12.52 9.53 -12.13
C ALA A 37 13.68 9.05 -13.02
N GLU A 38 14.74 8.48 -12.41
CA GLU A 38 15.87 7.87 -13.14
C GLU A 38 15.43 6.73 -14.06
N ARG A 39 14.39 5.98 -13.66
CA ARG A 39 13.81 4.88 -14.46
C ARG A 39 12.72 5.35 -15.43
N GLY A 40 12.48 6.66 -15.53
CA GLY A 40 11.53 7.27 -16.46
C GLY A 40 10.09 7.37 -15.93
N PHE A 41 9.85 7.05 -14.66
CA PHE A 41 8.55 7.19 -14.03
C PHE A 41 8.39 8.59 -13.42
N GLN A 42 7.34 9.31 -13.81
CA GLN A 42 7.00 10.61 -13.23
C GLN A 42 6.09 10.41 -12.02
N LEU A 43 6.67 9.92 -10.93
CA LEU A 43 5.98 9.77 -9.65
C LEU A 43 6.08 11.05 -8.82
N THR A 44 4.99 11.38 -8.15
CA THR A 44 4.94 12.46 -7.18
C THR A 44 4.69 11.93 -5.78
N GLU A 45 5.00 12.74 -4.78
CA GLU A 45 4.64 12.47 -3.39
C GLU A 45 3.13 12.18 -3.24
N ALA A 46 2.28 12.93 -3.95
CA ALA A 46 0.83 12.73 -3.94
C ALA A 46 0.42 11.32 -4.39
N ASP A 47 1.13 10.72 -5.35
CA ASP A 47 0.85 9.36 -5.84
C ASP A 47 1.18 8.31 -4.77
N VAL A 48 2.29 8.49 -4.05
CA VAL A 48 2.70 7.62 -2.95
C VAL A 48 1.71 7.72 -1.79
N PHE A 49 1.29 8.93 -1.42
CA PHE A 49 0.26 9.14 -0.40
C PHE A 49 -1.09 8.54 -0.80
N ALA A 50 -1.50 8.69 -2.06
CA ALA A 50 -2.74 8.11 -2.56
C ALA A 50 -2.72 6.57 -2.49
N ALA A 51 -1.58 5.93 -2.79
CA ALA A 51 -1.42 4.50 -2.66
C ALA A 51 -1.48 4.03 -1.19
N GLN A 52 -0.78 4.71 -0.28
CA GLN A 52 -0.87 4.41 1.15
C GLN A 52 -2.30 4.54 1.68
N GLN A 53 -3.01 5.60 1.29
CA GLN A 53 -4.39 5.83 1.69
C GLN A 53 -5.33 4.72 1.18
N ARG A 54 -5.06 4.19 -0.03
CA ARG A 54 -5.82 3.08 -0.62
C ARG A 54 -5.64 1.78 0.15
N GLU A 55 -4.41 1.45 0.57
CA GLU A 55 -4.15 0.26 1.41
C GLU A 55 -4.77 0.39 2.80
N GLN A 56 -4.65 1.56 3.43
CA GLN A 56 -5.26 1.84 4.73
C GLN A 56 -6.80 1.76 4.67
N ALA A 57 -7.42 2.32 3.63
CA ALA A 57 -8.86 2.24 3.42
C ALA A 57 -9.34 0.79 3.25
N GLY A 58 -8.57 -0.03 2.51
CA GLY A 58 -8.86 -1.47 2.36
C GLY A 58 -8.89 -2.24 3.69
N ASN A 59 -7.94 -1.95 4.59
CA ASN A 59 -7.86 -2.59 5.90
C ASN A 59 -8.98 -2.15 6.86
N SER A 60 -9.41 -0.89 6.82
CA SER A 60 -10.50 -0.40 7.68
C SER A 60 -11.85 -1.07 7.39
N ALA A 61 -12.14 -1.37 6.11
CA ALA A 61 -13.34 -2.09 5.71
C ALA A 61 -13.33 -3.57 6.15
N ALA A 62 -12.15 -4.19 6.23
CA ALA A 62 -12.00 -5.54 6.76
C ALA A 62 -12.32 -5.61 8.26
N LEU A 63 -11.78 -4.67 9.04
CA LEU A 63 -12.03 -4.58 10.49
C LEU A 63 -13.51 -4.35 10.83
N GLN A 64 -14.22 -3.50 10.08
CA GLN A 64 -15.67 -3.30 10.29
C GLN A 64 -16.49 -4.56 10.00
N ARG A 65 -16.10 -5.37 9.00
CA ARG A 65 -16.79 -6.63 8.68
C ARG A 65 -16.58 -7.69 9.76
N GLU A 66 -15.41 -7.74 10.39
CA GLU A 66 -15.14 -8.66 11.49
C GLU A 66 -15.96 -8.31 12.74
N GLN A 67 -16.00 -7.03 13.14
CA GLN A 67 -16.81 -6.60 14.29
C GLN A 67 -18.32 -6.83 14.09
N ALA A 68 -18.82 -6.68 12.86
CA ALA A 68 -20.21 -7.00 12.53
C ALA A 68 -20.52 -8.50 12.64
N LYS A 69 -19.55 -9.40 12.39
CA LYS A 69 -19.71 -10.85 12.55
C LYS A 69 -19.66 -11.26 14.02
N GLU A 70 -18.77 -10.67 14.83
CA GLU A 70 -18.70 -10.96 16.28
C GLU A 70 -19.93 -10.48 17.04
N SER A 71 -20.44 -9.28 16.73
CA SER A 71 -21.66 -8.75 17.36
C SER A 71 -22.88 -9.65 17.15
N ARG A 72 -22.94 -10.36 16.01
CA ARG A 72 -24.01 -11.33 15.72
C ARG A 72 -23.85 -12.63 16.50
N ARG A 73 -22.60 -13.09 16.74
CA ARG A 73 -22.34 -14.27 17.57
C ARG A 73 -22.68 -14.03 19.04
N LEU A 74 -22.33 -12.85 19.58
CA LEU A 74 -22.67 -12.48 20.96
C LEU A 74 -24.19 -12.39 21.20
N ARG A 75 -24.99 -11.90 20.24
CA ARG A 75 -26.46 -11.90 20.36
C ARG A 75 -27.09 -13.29 20.40
N ASN A 76 -26.42 -14.30 19.85
CA ASN A 76 -26.90 -15.69 19.88
C ASN A 76 -26.46 -16.47 21.13
N PHE A 77 -25.49 -15.96 21.89
CA PHE A 77 -24.99 -16.62 23.11
C PHE A 77 -25.69 -16.13 24.39
N ILE A 78 -26.37 -14.97 24.35
CA ILE A 78 -27.10 -14.41 25.50
C ILE A 78 -28.55 -14.96 25.58
N HIS A 79 -29.00 -15.72 24.58
CA HIS A 79 -30.25 -16.47 24.60
C HIS A 79 -29.97 -17.96 24.36
N GLY A 80 -29.62 -18.68 25.43
CA GLY A 80 -29.42 -20.13 25.45
C GLY A 80 -28.96 -20.59 26.82
#